data_AF-A0A191HUH8-F1
#
_entry.id   AF-A0A191HUH8-F1
#
_cell.length_a   1.000
_cell.length_b   1.000
_cell.length_c   1.000
_cell.angle_alpha   90.00
_cell.angle_beta   90.00
_cell.angle_gamma   90.00
#
_symmetry.space_group_name_H-M   'P 1'
#
loop_
_entity.id
_entity.type
_entity.pdbx_description
1 polymer ?
#
loop_
_entity_poly.entity_id
_entity_poly.type
_entity_poly.pdbx_seq_one_letter_code
_entity_poly.pdbx_strand_id
1 'polypeptide(L)'
;MELNGYQPNSKVFSMKKGSVPTTILDKLKIEDEPIYIREVLFYADGVPAIYCENYINGNFMNDSILEAVLKEDNSFLNTLKNL
;
A
#
# COMPACT_ATOMS: atom_id res chain seq x y z
N MET A 1 5.01 -10.79 -17.77
CA MET A 1 5.97 -11.84 -17.36
C MET A 1 5.33 -12.55 -16.19
N GLU A 2 4.73 -13.72 -16.43
CA GLU A 2 4.10 -14.53 -15.39
C GLU A 2 5.20 -15.29 -14.64
N LEU A 3 5.35 -15.03 -13.34
CA LEU A 3 6.16 -15.87 -12.48
C LEU A 3 5.38 -17.16 -12.25
N ASN A 4 5.67 -18.17 -13.05
CA ASN A 4 5.11 -19.52 -12.94
C ASN A 4 5.19 -20.02 -11.48
N GLY A 5 4.05 -20.17 -10.82
CA GLY A 5 3.91 -21.02 -9.63
C GLY A 5 3.42 -20.35 -8.34
N TYR A 6 3.50 -19.02 -8.20
CA TYR A 6 3.10 -18.36 -6.97
C TYR A 6 1.90 -17.43 -7.22
N GLN A 7 0.78 -17.68 -6.54
CA GLN A 7 -0.26 -16.67 -6.38
C GLN A 7 0.10 -15.83 -5.16
N PRO A 8 0.75 -14.66 -5.32
CA PRO A 8 1.01 -13.79 -4.20
C PRO A 8 -0.34 -13.37 -3.60
N ASN A 9 -0.62 -13.88 -2.40
CA ASN A 9 -1.72 -13.39 -1.59
C ASN A 9 -1.16 -12.32 -0.65
N SER A 10 -1.88 -11.21 -0.50
CA SER A 10 -1.47 -10.13 0.38
C SER A 10 -2.63 -9.73 1.26
N LYS A 11 -2.33 -9.41 2.52
CA LYS A 11 -3.32 -8.88 3.45
C LYS A 11 -2.90 -7.49 3.90
N VAL A 12 -3.82 -6.53 3.83
CA VAL A 12 -3.65 -5.21 4.44
C VAL A 12 -4.10 -5.30 5.89
N PHE A 13 -3.21 -4.97 6.83
CA PHE A 13 -3.54 -5.02 8.26
C PHE A 13 -4.02 -3.70 8.79
N SER A 14 -3.48 -2.62 8.21
CA SER A 14 -3.65 -1.28 8.74
C SER A 14 -3.47 -0.29 7.61
N MET A 15 -4.33 0.72 7.63
CA MET A 15 -4.16 1.92 6.84
C MET A 15 -4.56 3.10 7.71
N LYS A 16 -3.64 4.05 7.88
CA LYS A 16 -3.83 5.19 8.78
C LYS A 16 -3.22 6.44 8.18
N LYS A 17 -3.83 7.59 8.50
CA LYS A 17 -3.15 8.89 8.31
C LYS A 17 -2.00 8.95 9.31
N GLY A 18 -0.85 9.43 8.88
CA GLY A 18 0.32 9.54 9.74
C GLY A 18 1.32 10.55 9.20
N SER A 19 2.44 10.65 9.90
CA SER A 19 3.61 11.39 9.44
C SER A 19 4.67 10.42 8.91
N VAL A 20 5.43 10.87 7.92
CA VAL A 20 6.62 10.15 7.45
C VAL A 20 7.74 10.36 8.48
N PRO A 21 8.51 9.33 8.86
CA PRO A 21 9.72 9.51 9.65
C PRO A 21 10.65 10.52 8.98
N THR A 22 11.29 11.40 9.76
CA THR A 22 12.21 12.43 9.24
C THR A 22 13.29 11.85 8.32
N THR A 23 13.76 10.64 8.62
CA THR A 23 14.74 9.89 7.80
C THR A 23 14.25 9.49 6.41
N ILE A 24 12.93 9.46 6.18
CA ILE A 24 12.30 9.15 4.91
C ILE A 24 11.83 10.43 4.20
N LEU A 25 11.42 11.47 4.95
CA LEU A 25 11.05 12.79 4.41
C LEU A 25 12.14 13.35 3.49
N ASP A 26 13.39 13.34 3.96
CA ASP A 26 14.54 13.83 3.20
C ASP A 26 14.75 13.10 1.87
N LYS A 27 14.33 11.83 1.79
CA LYS A 27 14.48 10.99 0.60
C LYS A 27 13.32 11.19 -0.38
N LEU A 28 12.12 11.39 0.14
CA LEU A 28 10.91 11.47 -0.67
C LEU A 28 10.63 12.91 -1.15
N LYS A 29 11.36 13.92 -0.66
CA LYS A 29 11.19 15.35 -1.03
C LYS A 29 9.74 15.82 -0.93
N ILE A 30 9.04 15.32 0.10
CA ILE A 30 7.65 15.66 0.35
C ILE A 30 7.64 16.73 1.44
N GLU A 31 7.02 17.87 1.16
CA GLU A 31 6.85 18.95 2.13
C GLU A 31 5.36 19.15 2.40
N ASP A 32 4.94 18.98 3.66
CA ASP A 32 3.60 19.30 4.20
C ASP A 32 2.37 18.62 3.55
N GLU A 33 2.57 17.57 2.77
CA GLU A 33 1.46 16.82 2.17
C GLU A 33 0.88 15.78 3.15
N PRO A 34 -0.43 15.49 3.08
CA PRO A 34 -1.03 14.43 3.88
C PRO A 34 -0.41 13.08 3.51
N ILE A 35 -0.12 12.23 4.49
CA ILE A 35 0.48 10.92 4.24
C ILE A 35 -0.40 9.81 4.81
N TYR A 36 -0.54 8.76 4.02
CA TYR A 36 -1.13 7.51 4.45
C TYR A 36 -0.04 6.45 4.60
N ILE A 37 -0.07 5.79 5.75
CA ILE A 37 0.79 4.65 6.06
C ILE A 37 -0.05 3.40 5.85
N ARG A 38 0.39 2.54 4.93
CA ARG A 38 -0.23 1.25 4.63
C ARG A 38 0.70 0.13 5.05
N GLU A 39 0.20 -0.79 5.88
CA GLU A 39 0.94 -1.95 6.36
C GLU A 39 0.37 -3.21 5.71
N VAL A 40 1.21 -3.96 5.00
CA VAL A 40 0.81 -5.15 4.23
C VAL A 40 1.76 -6.31 4.49
N LEU A 41 1.22 -7.52 4.55
CA LEU A 41 1.99 -8.76 4.61
C LEU A 41 1.69 -9.58 3.35
N PHE A 42 2.74 -9.99 2.67
CA PHE A 42 2.67 -10.90 1.54
C PHE A 42 2.95 -12.32 2.01
N TYR A 43 2.18 -13.26 1.46
CA TYR A 43 2.27 -14.67 1.78
C TYR A 43 2.74 -15.46 0.57
N ALA A 44 3.60 -16.44 0.80
CA ALA A 44 3.97 -17.49 -0.14
C ALA A 44 3.46 -18.81 0.45
N ASP A 45 2.52 -19.47 -0.24
CA ASP A 45 1.92 -20.74 0.19
C ASP A 45 1.37 -20.71 1.64
N GLY A 46 0.73 -19.59 2.01
CA GLY A 46 0.16 -19.39 3.35
C GLY A 46 1.18 -18.99 4.43
N VAL A 47 2.47 -18.94 4.09
CA VAL A 47 3.54 -18.50 5.00
C VAL A 47 3.83 -17.02 4.77
N PRO A 48 3.83 -16.17 5.82
CA PRO A 48 4.17 -14.76 5.68
C PRO A 48 5.64 -14.62 5.28
N ALA A 49 5.88 -13.97 4.14
CA ALA A 49 7.21 -13.88 3.52
C ALA A 49 7.77 -12.45 3.59
N ILE A 50 6.94 -11.43 3.38
CA ILE A 50 7.40 -10.03 3.28
C ILE A 50 6.41 -9.13 4.00
N TYR A 51 6.90 -8.36 4.97
CA TYR A 51 6.18 -7.22 5.53
C TYR A 51 6.64 -5.94 4.85
N CYS A 52 5.68 -5.13 4.42
CA CYS A 52 5.93 -3.82 3.84
C CYS A 52 5.13 -2.75 4.59
N GLU A 53 5.83 -1.69 4.97
CA GLU A 53 5.24 -0.41 5.34
C GLU A 53 5.39 0.54 4.16
N ASN A 54 4.28 1.06 3.65
CA ASN A 54 4.25 1.95 2.50
C ASN A 54 3.80 3.35 2.93
N TYR A 55 4.57 4.36 2.55
CA TYR A 55 4.23 5.76 2.73
C TYR A 55 3.67 6.28 1.40
N ILE A 56 2.38 6.60 1.41
CA ILE A 56 1.64 7.02 0.22
C ILE A 56 1.28 8.48 0.38
N ASN A 57 1.64 9.29 -0.62
CA ASN A 57 1.24 10.68 -0.71
C ASN A 57 -0.29 10.76 -0.87
N GLY A 58 -0.93 11.45 0.05
CA GLY A 58 -2.38 11.60 0.14
C GLY A 58 -2.97 12.41 -1.00
N ASN A 59 -2.18 13.18 -1.75
CA ASN A 59 -2.64 13.85 -2.97
C ASN A 59 -3.04 12.85 -4.07
N PHE A 60 -2.57 11.61 -4.01
CA PHE A 60 -3.00 10.52 -4.90
C PHE A 60 -4.19 9.71 -4.35
N MET A 61 -4.67 10.03 -3.14
CA MET A 61 -5.69 9.26 -2.43
C MET A 61 -6.97 10.06 -2.34
N ASN A 62 -7.97 9.70 -3.14
CA ASN A 62 -9.34 10.20 -2.98
C ASN A 62 -10.18 9.23 -2.12
N ASP A 63 -11.37 9.67 -1.72
CA ASP A 63 -12.26 8.89 -0.84
C ASP A 63 -12.61 7.52 -1.43
N SER A 64 -12.80 7.42 -2.75
CA SER A 64 -13.08 6.15 -3.42
C SER A 64 -11.91 5.16 -3.35
N ILE A 65 -10.67 5.66 -3.46
CA ILE A 65 -9.46 4.84 -3.32
C ILE A 65 -9.30 4.37 -1.87
N LEU A 66 -9.52 5.26 -0.91
CA LEU A 66 -9.48 4.92 0.52
C LEU A 66 -10.48 3.83 0.88
N GLU A 67 -11.72 3.95 0.39
CA GLU A 67 -12.73 2.92 0.60
C GLU A 67 -12.36 1.57 -0.02
N ALA A 68 -11.80 1.57 -1.24
CA ALA A 68 -11.40 0.34 -1.91
C ALA A 68 -10.27 -0.39 -1.16
N VAL A 69 -9.28 0.35 -0.65
CA VAL A 69 -8.17 -0.23 0.12
C VAL A 69 -8.65 -0.78 1.47
N LEU A 70 -9.57 -0.08 2.14
CA LEU A 70 -10.10 -0.50 3.46
C LEU A 70 -11.05 -1.69 3.38
N LYS A 71 -11.71 -1.92 2.24
CA LYS A 71 -12.63 -3.05 2.04
C LYS A 71 -11.92 -4.40 1.78
N GLU A 72 -10.59 -4.46 1.89
CA GLU A 72 -9.75 -5.62 1.50
C GLU A 72 -10.04 -6.11 0.06
N ASP A 73 -10.56 -5.24 -0.79
CA ASP A 73 -10.92 -5.62 -2.14
C ASP A 73 -9.67 -5.53 -3.02
N ASN A 74 -9.14 -6.70 -3.41
CA ASN A 74 -8.00 -6.84 -4.31
C ASN A 74 -8.22 -6.13 -5.68
N SER A 75 -9.42 -5.58 -5.91
CA SER A 75 -9.74 -4.66 -7.02
C SER A 75 -8.89 -3.38 -7.05
N PHE A 76 -8.30 -2.93 -5.92
CA PHE A 76 -7.38 -1.77 -5.92
C PHE A 76 -6.21 -1.95 -6.90
N LEU A 77 -5.64 -3.15 -7.01
CA LEU A 77 -4.58 -3.46 -7.99
C LEU A 77 -5.09 -3.42 -9.44
N ASN A 78 -6.39 -3.60 -9.67
CA ASN A 78 -7.01 -3.47 -10.99
C ASN A 78 -7.35 -2.01 -11.31
N THR A 79 -7.70 -1.18 -10.32
CA THR A 79 -7.93 0.26 -10.50
C THR A 79 -6.65 1.00 -10.85
N LEU A 80 -5.51 0.64 -10.24
CA LEU A 80 -4.20 1.23 -10.57
C LEU A 80 -3.68 0.83 -11.97
N LYS A 81 -4.16 -0.26 -12.56
CA LYS A 81 -3.77 -0.67 -13.94
C LYS A 81 -4.45 0.15 -15.04
N ASN A 82 -5.48 0.92 -14.68
CA ASN A 82 -6.29 1.70 -15.61
C ASN A 82 -6.10 3.22 -15.47
N LEU A 83 -5.11 3.63 -14.66
CA LEU A 83 -4.56 5.00 -14.61
C LEU A 83 -3.25 5.05 -15.40
#